data_AF-A0A1W1EHQ7-F1
#
_entry.id   AF-A0A1W1EHQ7-F1
#
_cell.length_a   1.000
_cell.length_b   1.000
_cell.length_c   1.000
_cell.angle_alpha   90.00
_cell.angle_beta   90.00
_cell.angle_gamma   90.00
#
_symmetry.space_group_name_H-M   'P 1'
#
loop_
_entity.id
_entity.type
_entity.pdbx_description
1 polymer ?
#
loop_
_entity_poly.entity_id
_entity_poly.type
_entity_poly.pdbx_seq_one_letter_code
_entity_poly.pdbx_strand_id
1 'polypeptide(L)'
;MSAGEVTTIGVQATTGSTIGVGALTGVGIIGIVAVGVWVYNKRKDEEAFEYNQKILKDEFDFMLGEVKKLQDSIFEKFNVKVDFLKELSKEAEFGLKMYDKSLIKDKDHNKKYQKIVEDFAKSAKETIYKLKELESERLEELDKKIEKITNEFNSIEKNELLINQIEEMSAIKEELKGEFASWEDKYSMVSRYQRELDKYQKSIKAIYLKKGIEEIIDGVEEQDIEIISPIEKLIIGINEFKEKIQKYDTQYNKFNDISSFSRDKLKMVFESIKLDYGKAKEIFIWSNIYREDLEKLSHLELNDEVQNRITLLKNQDKISKDEFKSIADEINQIIIAKQEREILIETLRDNLNSMGYSVVNEEENITKLENGEIVYLDTDEDDYKIMLKLNKNSMITRVVRVVATQEEKDNVNSYQREKDIQAGKKWCSSYDKLTNLLTVNGIEIDTTLRIEPQDDDLTYIVDDSLVVKSKKKSAKEDRVRYFDE
;
A
#
# COMPACT_ATOMS: atom_id res chain seq x y z
N MET A 1 42.44 35.68 -32.58
CA MET A 1 43.04 34.36 -32.30
C MET A 1 43.66 34.40 -30.90
N SER A 2 43.60 33.26 -30.20
CA SER A 2 43.93 32.98 -28.77
C SER A 2 43.04 33.69 -27.74
N ALA A 3 42.01 33.03 -27.22
CA ALA A 3 42.03 32.03 -26.14
C ALA A 3 41.95 32.72 -24.76
N GLY A 4 40.72 32.82 -24.24
CA GLY A 4 40.45 33.10 -22.84
C GLY A 4 39.92 31.82 -22.20
N GLU A 5 40.63 31.33 -21.20
CA GLU A 5 40.31 30.14 -20.42
C GLU A 5 38.95 30.29 -19.73
N VAL A 6 38.05 29.33 -19.99
CA VAL A 6 36.85 29.13 -19.19
C VAL A 6 37.21 28.13 -18.10
N THR A 7 37.31 28.62 -16.86
CA THR A 7 37.45 27.78 -15.68
C THR A 7 36.10 27.09 -15.42
N THR A 8 36.01 25.82 -15.77
CA THR A 8 34.93 24.94 -15.34
C THR A 8 35.07 24.66 -13.86
N ILE A 9 34.25 25.33 -13.04
CA ILE A 9 34.02 24.89 -11.66
C ILE A 9 33.06 23.71 -11.75
N GLY A 10 33.63 22.50 -11.72
CA GLY A 10 32.88 21.27 -11.54
C GLY A 10 32.21 21.29 -10.18
N VAL A 11 30.88 21.40 -10.17
CA VAL A 11 30.09 21.02 -9.00
C VAL A 11 30.09 19.50 -8.97
N GLN A 12 30.94 18.93 -8.12
CA GLN A 12 30.77 17.55 -7.67
C GLN A 12 29.42 17.48 -6.97
N ALA A 13 28.47 16.76 -7.57
CA ALA A 13 27.25 16.34 -6.91
C ALA A 13 27.67 15.40 -5.76
N THR A 14 27.80 15.96 -4.56
CA THR A 14 27.88 15.17 -3.33
C THR A 14 26.55 14.46 -3.17
N THR A 15 26.61 13.14 -3.29
CA THR A 15 25.58 12.18 -2.91
C THR A 15 25.26 12.35 -1.41
N GLY A 16 24.35 13.27 -1.10
CA GLY A 16 23.72 13.40 0.21
C GLY A 16 22.30 12.85 0.11
N SER A 17 22.06 11.75 0.82
CA SER A 17 20.74 11.20 1.17
C SER A 17 19.63 11.38 0.13
N THR A 18 19.65 10.57 -0.92
CA THR A 18 18.41 10.05 -1.53
C THR A 18 17.66 9.25 -0.48
N ILE A 19 16.94 9.90 0.43
CA ILE A 19 15.81 9.29 1.11
C ILE A 19 14.72 9.25 0.05
N GLY A 20 14.44 8.04 -0.42
CA GLY A 20 13.66 7.85 -1.62
C GLY A 20 12.22 8.30 -1.42
N VAL A 21 11.77 9.21 -2.28
CA VAL A 21 10.37 9.22 -2.78
C VAL A 21 9.95 7.78 -3.20
N GLY A 22 10.93 6.95 -3.60
CA GLY A 22 10.78 5.51 -3.83
C GLY A 22 10.34 4.66 -2.63
N ALA A 23 10.38 5.17 -1.39
CA ALA A 23 9.90 4.43 -0.21
C ALA A 23 8.38 4.47 -0.08
N LEU A 24 7.72 5.51 -0.62
CA LEU A 24 6.25 5.64 -0.60
C LEU A 24 5.60 5.14 -1.90
N THR A 25 6.32 5.06 -3.02
CA THR A 25 5.84 4.37 -4.23
C THR A 25 5.80 2.85 -4.06
N GLY A 26 6.36 2.32 -2.97
CA GLY A 26 6.48 0.89 -2.69
C GLY A 26 5.34 0.24 -1.89
N VAL A 27 4.32 0.99 -1.45
CA VAL A 27 3.27 0.39 -0.60
C VAL A 27 2.37 -0.56 -1.38
N GLY A 28 2.31 -0.43 -2.72
CA GLY A 28 1.94 -1.57 -3.53
C GLY A 28 0.54 -2.14 -3.27
N ILE A 29 -0.37 -1.26 -2.89
CA ILE A 29 -1.76 -1.59 -2.64
C ILE A 29 -2.53 -1.10 -3.84
N ILE A 30 -3.15 -2.06 -4.52
CA ILE A 30 -3.97 -1.72 -5.65
C ILE A 30 -5.14 -0.90 -5.08
N GLY A 31 -5.38 0.33 -5.55
CA GLY A 31 -6.42 1.23 -4.98
C GLY A 31 -5.93 2.25 -3.95
N ILE A 32 -4.66 2.20 -3.53
CA ILE A 32 -3.97 3.37 -2.99
C ILE A 32 -2.99 3.80 -4.06
N VAL A 33 -3.38 4.86 -4.76
CA VAL A 33 -2.51 5.51 -5.70
C VAL A 33 -1.54 6.29 -4.84
N ALA A 34 -0.34 5.75 -4.63
CA ALA A 34 0.79 6.55 -4.20
C ALA A 34 1.09 7.52 -5.34
N VAL A 35 0.25 8.56 -5.50
CA VAL A 35 0.43 9.59 -6.52
C VAL A 35 1.76 10.20 -6.19
N GLY A 36 2.81 9.91 -6.97
CA GLY A 36 4.05 10.65 -6.86
C GLY A 36 3.71 12.13 -6.98
N VAL A 37 3.84 12.87 -5.87
CA VAL A 37 3.61 14.31 -5.91
C VAL A 37 4.61 14.91 -6.89
N TRP A 38 4.06 15.67 -7.83
CA TRP A 38 4.79 16.33 -8.89
C TRP A 38 5.92 17.18 -8.33
N VAL A 39 7.13 16.91 -8.81
CA VAL A 39 8.29 17.75 -8.53
C VAL A 39 8.58 18.58 -9.79
N TYR A 40 8.09 19.81 -9.84
CA TYR A 40 8.65 20.80 -10.76
C TYR A 40 9.90 21.39 -10.14
N ASN A 41 10.94 20.56 -10.15
CA ASN A 41 12.26 21.07 -9.90
C ASN A 41 12.67 21.92 -11.13
N LYS A 42 13.65 22.83 -10.98
CA LYS A 42 14.26 23.66 -12.05
C LYS A 42 14.90 22.89 -13.23
N ARG A 43 14.52 21.64 -13.40
CA ARG A 43 14.84 20.75 -14.51
C ARG A 43 14.20 21.28 -15.79
N LYS A 44 14.86 21.02 -16.92
CA LYS A 44 14.22 21.23 -18.24
C LYS A 44 12.95 20.37 -18.28
N ASP A 45 11.89 20.83 -18.95
CA ASP A 45 10.63 20.08 -19.08
C ASP A 45 10.87 18.59 -19.44
N GLU A 46 11.91 18.32 -20.22
CA GLU A 46 12.38 16.98 -20.58
C GLU A 46 12.76 16.10 -19.37
N GLU A 47 13.55 16.62 -18.44
CA GLU A 47 14.03 15.87 -17.28
C GLU A 47 12.91 15.66 -16.23
N ALA A 48 11.95 16.58 -16.16
CA ALA A 48 10.73 16.41 -15.36
C ALA A 48 9.80 15.35 -15.98
N PHE A 49 9.67 15.34 -17.32
CA PHE A 49 8.94 14.31 -18.05
C PHE A 49 9.49 12.92 -17.76
N GLU A 50 10.80 12.73 -17.97
CA GLU A 50 11.48 11.45 -17.84
C GLU A 50 11.38 10.92 -16.41
N TYR A 51 11.52 11.81 -15.41
CA TYR A 51 11.38 11.44 -14.01
C TYR A 51 9.97 10.94 -13.68
N ASN A 52 8.93 11.69 -14.06
CA ASN A 52 7.54 11.30 -13.77
C ASN A 52 7.11 10.05 -14.56
N GLN A 53 7.57 9.92 -15.81
CA GLN A 53 7.32 8.72 -16.61
C GLN A 53 7.99 7.49 -15.99
N LYS A 54 9.19 7.65 -15.43
CA LYS A 54 9.87 6.58 -14.68
C LYS A 54 9.07 6.18 -13.43
N ILE A 55 8.61 7.13 -12.63
CA ILE A 55 7.78 6.83 -11.44
C ILE A 55 6.51 6.07 -11.86
N LEU A 56 5.79 6.57 -12.87
CA LEU A 56 4.58 5.92 -13.37
C LEU A 56 4.85 4.49 -13.84
N LYS A 57 5.99 4.28 -14.51
CA LYS A 57 6.41 2.95 -14.93
C LYS A 57 6.73 2.05 -13.74
N ASP A 58 7.46 2.55 -12.74
CA ASP A 58 7.81 1.77 -11.55
C ASP A 58 6.53 1.33 -10.79
N GLU A 59 5.49 2.18 -10.72
CA GLU A 59 4.17 1.83 -10.18
C GLU A 59 3.47 0.73 -10.99
N PHE A 60 3.52 0.82 -12.33
CA PHE A 60 2.91 -0.18 -13.21
C PHE A 60 3.63 -1.53 -13.11
N ASP A 61 4.97 -1.51 -13.14
CA ASP A 61 5.82 -2.69 -13.02
C ASP A 61 5.60 -3.38 -11.67
N PHE A 62 5.38 -2.62 -10.59
CA PHE A 62 5.01 -3.16 -9.29
C PHE A 62 3.69 -3.95 -9.36
N MET A 63 2.62 -3.35 -9.89
CA MET A 63 1.30 -3.99 -9.97
C MET A 63 1.32 -5.23 -10.89
N LEU A 64 2.04 -5.16 -12.00
CA LEU A 64 2.30 -6.31 -12.87
C LEU A 64 3.06 -7.42 -12.11
N GLY A 65 4.00 -7.05 -11.25
CA GLY A 65 4.74 -7.97 -10.39
C GLY A 65 3.84 -8.73 -9.42
N GLU A 66 2.88 -8.07 -8.78
CA GLU A 66 1.92 -8.72 -7.88
C GLU A 66 1.00 -9.69 -8.62
N VAL A 67 0.47 -9.28 -9.78
CA VAL A 67 -0.33 -10.15 -10.65
C VAL A 67 0.50 -11.36 -11.10
N LYS A 68 1.77 -11.14 -11.45
CA LYS A 68 2.68 -12.21 -11.86
C LYS A 68 2.92 -13.23 -10.76
N LYS A 69 3.23 -12.78 -9.54
CA LYS A 69 3.42 -13.67 -8.39
C LYS A 69 2.20 -14.57 -8.17
N LEU A 70 0.99 -13.99 -8.27
CA LEU A 70 -0.25 -14.75 -8.08
C LEU A 70 -0.50 -15.73 -9.25
N GLN A 71 -0.27 -15.29 -10.49
CA GLN A 71 -0.38 -16.14 -11.67
C GLN A 71 0.60 -17.32 -11.62
N ASP A 72 1.86 -17.06 -11.26
CA ASP A 72 2.91 -18.07 -11.11
C ASP A 72 2.54 -19.04 -9.98
N SER A 73 2.05 -18.53 -8.84
CA SER A 73 1.55 -19.37 -7.73
C SER A 73 0.39 -20.27 -8.15
N ILE A 74 -0.55 -19.78 -8.96
CA ILE A 74 -1.66 -20.59 -9.49
C ILE A 74 -1.16 -21.64 -10.49
N PHE A 75 -0.19 -21.29 -11.33
CA PHE A 75 0.43 -22.25 -12.24
C PHE A 75 1.19 -23.34 -11.48
N GLU A 76 1.96 -22.99 -10.47
CA GLU A 76 2.66 -23.95 -9.61
C GLU A 76 1.68 -24.86 -8.87
N LYS A 77 0.65 -24.27 -8.23
CA LYS A 77 -0.37 -24.99 -7.48
C LYS A 77 -1.29 -25.84 -8.35
N PHE A 78 -1.66 -25.44 -9.56
CA PHE A 78 -2.73 -26.12 -10.30
C PHE A 78 -2.32 -26.58 -11.69
N ASN A 79 -1.10 -26.28 -12.13
CA ASN A 79 -0.63 -26.48 -13.51
C ASN A 79 -1.58 -25.85 -14.55
N VAL A 80 -2.23 -24.74 -14.19
CA VAL A 80 -3.14 -23.99 -15.06
C VAL A 80 -2.39 -22.80 -15.65
N LYS A 81 -2.22 -22.80 -16.98
CA LYS A 81 -1.65 -21.66 -17.69
C LYS A 81 -2.75 -20.65 -18.01
N VAL A 82 -2.64 -19.47 -17.42
CA VAL A 82 -3.40 -18.28 -17.79
C VAL A 82 -2.44 -17.19 -18.26
N ASP A 83 -2.90 -16.28 -19.13
CA ASP A 83 -2.07 -15.23 -19.72
C ASP A 83 -2.71 -13.85 -19.49
N PHE A 84 -3.13 -13.58 -18.25
CA PHE A 84 -3.72 -12.29 -17.90
C PHE A 84 -2.68 -11.17 -17.89
N LEU A 85 -1.42 -11.49 -17.58
CA LEU A 85 -0.31 -10.54 -17.64
C LEU A 85 -0.16 -9.91 -19.02
N LYS A 86 -0.36 -10.65 -20.12
CA LYS A 86 -0.17 -10.10 -21.46
C LYS A 86 -1.14 -8.96 -21.78
N GLU A 87 -2.42 -9.10 -21.43
CA GLU A 87 -3.38 -8.03 -21.66
C GLU A 87 -3.15 -6.86 -20.70
N LEU A 88 -2.85 -7.14 -19.43
CA LEU A 88 -2.55 -6.10 -18.45
C LEU A 88 -1.28 -5.30 -18.81
N SER A 89 -0.24 -5.94 -19.35
CA SER A 89 0.96 -5.26 -19.83
C SER A 89 0.67 -4.32 -21.00
N LYS A 90 -0.28 -4.65 -21.89
CA LYS A 90 -0.68 -3.72 -22.96
C LYS A 90 -1.40 -2.50 -22.40
N GLU A 91 -2.23 -2.68 -21.38
CA GLU A 91 -2.89 -1.56 -20.68
C GLU A 91 -1.88 -0.67 -19.97
N ALA A 92 -0.84 -1.25 -19.35
CA ALA A 92 0.28 -0.51 -18.77
C ALA A 92 1.01 0.32 -19.83
N GLU A 93 1.35 -0.28 -20.98
CA GLU A 93 1.96 0.45 -22.10
C GLU A 93 1.07 1.58 -22.62
N PHE A 94 -0.25 1.39 -22.65
CA PHE A 94 -1.20 2.40 -23.05
C PHE A 94 -1.27 3.56 -22.05
N GLY A 95 -1.33 3.26 -20.74
CA GLY A 95 -1.30 4.27 -19.69
C GLY A 95 -0.01 5.10 -19.71
N LEU A 96 1.15 4.48 -19.95
CA LEU A 96 2.42 5.18 -20.11
C LEU A 96 2.44 6.11 -21.33
N LYS A 97 1.75 5.74 -22.41
CA LYS A 97 1.61 6.58 -23.61
C LYS A 97 0.63 7.73 -23.40
N MET A 98 -0.37 7.57 -22.53
CA MET A 98 -1.27 8.66 -22.14
C MET A 98 -0.56 9.74 -21.33
N TYR A 99 0.53 9.38 -20.63
CA TYR A 99 1.42 10.35 -19.99
C TYR A 99 2.40 10.96 -21.01
N ASP A 100 1.99 12.03 -21.69
CA ASP A 100 2.81 12.76 -22.65
C ASP A 100 3.39 14.09 -22.10
N LYS A 101 4.33 14.70 -22.84
CA LYS A 101 4.99 15.95 -22.44
C LYS A 101 4.04 17.14 -22.29
N SER A 102 2.88 17.12 -22.93
CA SER A 102 1.92 18.22 -22.83
C SER A 102 1.31 18.31 -21.43
N LEU A 103 1.25 17.18 -20.71
CA LEU A 103 0.72 17.14 -19.35
C LEU A 103 1.58 17.91 -18.34
N ILE A 104 2.89 18.05 -18.57
CA ILE A 104 3.83 18.66 -17.61
C ILE A 104 3.46 20.11 -17.26
N LYS A 105 2.87 20.82 -18.23
CA LYS A 105 2.46 22.23 -18.08
C LYS A 105 0.96 22.37 -17.85
N ASP A 106 0.24 21.26 -17.73
CA ASP A 106 -1.19 21.27 -17.51
C ASP A 106 -1.50 21.65 -16.05
N LYS A 107 -2.42 22.59 -15.86
CA LYS A 107 -2.84 23.01 -14.52
C LYS A 107 -3.52 21.88 -13.74
N ASP A 108 -4.09 20.91 -14.45
CA ASP A 108 -4.72 19.72 -13.88
C ASP A 108 -3.81 18.48 -13.96
N HIS A 109 -2.49 18.65 -14.13
CA HIS A 109 -1.52 17.55 -14.26
C HIS A 109 -1.73 16.44 -13.22
N ASN A 110 -1.72 16.79 -11.93
CA ASN A 110 -1.79 15.80 -10.85
C ASN A 110 -3.08 14.98 -10.91
N LYS A 111 -4.20 15.63 -11.24
CA LYS A 111 -5.49 14.97 -11.42
C LYS A 111 -5.49 14.01 -12.61
N LYS A 112 -4.84 14.38 -13.72
CA LYS A 112 -4.72 13.54 -14.91
C LYS A 112 -3.77 12.37 -14.68
N TYR A 113 -2.63 12.62 -14.04
CA TYR A 113 -1.67 11.59 -13.63
C TYR A 113 -2.36 10.57 -12.71
N GLN A 114 -3.01 11.05 -11.64
CA GLN A 114 -3.76 10.21 -10.71
C GLN A 114 -4.78 9.34 -11.45
N LYS A 115 -5.54 9.92 -12.38
CA LYS A 115 -6.51 9.16 -13.17
C LYS A 115 -5.88 8.01 -13.98
N ILE A 116 -4.72 8.24 -14.59
CA ILE A 116 -3.99 7.19 -15.34
C ILE A 116 -3.65 6.02 -14.42
N VAL A 117 -3.16 6.32 -13.21
CA VAL A 117 -2.82 5.29 -12.22
C VAL A 117 -4.07 4.59 -11.68
N GLU A 118 -5.13 5.32 -11.36
CA GLU A 118 -6.40 4.77 -10.88
C GLU A 118 -7.03 3.79 -11.89
N ASP A 119 -7.04 4.17 -13.18
CA ASP A 119 -7.59 3.35 -14.25
C ASP A 119 -6.80 2.03 -14.39
N PHE A 120 -5.47 2.09 -14.38
CA PHE A 120 -4.64 0.88 -14.45
C PHE A 120 -4.72 0.03 -13.19
N ALA A 121 -4.70 0.65 -12.00
CA ALA A 121 -4.86 -0.04 -10.73
C ALA A 121 -6.19 -0.80 -10.68
N LYS A 122 -7.28 -0.22 -11.18
CA LYS A 122 -8.57 -0.92 -11.29
C LYS A 122 -8.46 -2.20 -12.14
N SER A 123 -7.84 -2.12 -13.32
CA SER A 123 -7.63 -3.30 -14.18
C SER A 123 -6.76 -4.37 -13.52
N ALA A 124 -5.69 -3.97 -12.82
CA ALA A 124 -4.86 -4.90 -12.06
C ALA A 124 -5.67 -5.59 -10.95
N LYS A 125 -6.53 -4.84 -10.24
CA LYS A 125 -7.39 -5.37 -9.17
C LYS A 125 -8.41 -6.37 -9.69
N GLU A 126 -9.05 -6.08 -10.82
CA GLU A 126 -9.98 -7.00 -11.49
C GLU A 126 -9.25 -8.26 -11.98
N THR A 127 -7.99 -8.14 -12.39
CA THR A 127 -7.16 -9.29 -12.78
C THR A 127 -6.81 -10.17 -11.58
N ILE A 128 -6.45 -9.57 -10.45
CA ILE A 128 -6.23 -10.31 -9.19
C ILE A 128 -7.51 -11.03 -8.75
N TYR A 129 -8.67 -10.38 -8.84
CA TYR A 129 -9.95 -11.01 -8.54
C TYR A 129 -10.15 -12.28 -9.40
N LYS A 130 -9.97 -12.19 -10.73
CA LYS A 130 -10.11 -13.35 -11.64
C LYS A 130 -9.16 -14.49 -11.28
N LEU A 131 -7.93 -14.18 -10.88
CA LEU A 131 -6.95 -15.16 -10.43
C LEU A 131 -7.37 -15.85 -9.12
N LYS A 132 -7.80 -15.07 -8.11
CA LYS A 132 -8.29 -15.62 -6.82
C LYS A 132 -9.58 -16.43 -7.00
N GLU A 133 -10.46 -16.02 -7.92
CA GLU A 133 -11.65 -16.75 -8.30
C GLU A 133 -11.30 -18.11 -8.91
N LEU A 134 -10.36 -18.14 -9.85
CA LEU A 134 -9.84 -19.37 -10.44
C LEU A 134 -9.20 -20.29 -9.39
N GLU A 135 -8.39 -19.75 -8.47
CA GLU A 135 -7.82 -20.51 -7.35
C GLU A 135 -8.92 -21.15 -6.50
N SER A 136 -9.95 -20.39 -6.13
CA SER A 136 -11.11 -20.88 -5.39
C SER A 136 -11.85 -21.99 -6.15
N GLU A 137 -12.08 -21.83 -7.46
CA GLU A 137 -12.71 -22.88 -8.28
C GLU A 137 -11.91 -24.19 -8.29
N ARG A 138 -10.57 -24.11 -8.38
CA ARG A 138 -9.71 -25.30 -8.37
C ARG A 138 -9.70 -26.00 -7.01
N LEU A 139 -9.77 -25.25 -5.92
CA LEU A 139 -9.94 -25.81 -4.58
C LEU A 139 -11.28 -26.53 -4.43
N GLU A 140 -12.37 -25.96 -4.97
CA GLU A 140 -13.68 -26.60 -4.98
C GLU A 140 -13.70 -27.90 -5.81
N GLU A 141 -12.98 -27.95 -6.94
CA GLU A 141 -12.83 -29.18 -7.74
C GLU A 141 -12.12 -30.29 -6.96
N LEU A 142 -11.12 -29.94 -6.15
CA LEU A 142 -10.41 -30.89 -5.29
C LEU A 142 -11.30 -31.43 -4.17
N ASP A 143 -12.06 -30.55 -3.52
CA ASP A 143 -13.02 -30.96 -2.49
C ASP A 143 -14.08 -31.92 -3.08
N LYS A 144 -14.59 -31.65 -4.29
CA LYS A 144 -15.49 -32.57 -5.00
C LYS A 144 -14.85 -33.92 -5.29
N LYS A 145 -13.54 -33.94 -5.63
CA LYS A 145 -12.81 -35.19 -5.87
C LYS A 145 -12.69 -36.00 -4.58
N ILE A 146 -12.40 -35.37 -3.45
CA ILE A 146 -12.36 -36.00 -2.13
C ILE A 146 -13.73 -36.61 -1.78
N GLU A 147 -14.79 -35.85 -1.98
CA GLU A 147 -16.17 -36.30 -1.74
C GLU A 147 -16.53 -37.51 -2.61
N LYS A 148 -16.18 -37.45 -3.91
CA LYS A 148 -16.40 -38.56 -4.83
C LYS A 148 -15.67 -39.83 -4.39
N ILE A 149 -14.39 -39.75 -4.05
CA ILE A 149 -13.60 -40.89 -3.55
C ILE A 149 -14.24 -41.45 -2.28
N THR A 150 -14.69 -40.58 -1.37
CA THR A 150 -15.34 -40.96 -0.11
C THR A 150 -16.65 -41.71 -0.37
N ASN A 151 -17.49 -41.20 -1.27
CA ASN A 151 -18.77 -41.79 -1.60
C ASN A 151 -18.60 -43.13 -2.31
N GLU A 152 -17.66 -43.21 -3.27
CA GLU A 152 -17.30 -44.47 -3.92
C GLU A 152 -16.83 -45.50 -2.89
N PHE A 153 -15.93 -45.12 -1.99
CA PHE A 153 -15.48 -46.01 -0.91
C PHE A 153 -16.64 -46.50 -0.04
N ASN A 154 -17.53 -45.61 0.40
CA ASN A 154 -18.66 -45.95 1.28
C ASN A 154 -19.70 -46.84 0.59
N SER A 155 -19.88 -46.71 -0.72
CA SER A 155 -20.83 -47.52 -1.50
C SER A 155 -20.40 -48.99 -1.64
N ILE A 156 -19.12 -49.29 -1.43
CA ILE A 156 -18.58 -50.64 -1.54
C ILE A 156 -18.77 -51.40 -0.21
N GLU A 157 -19.36 -52.59 -0.27
CA GLU A 157 -19.54 -53.49 0.87
C GLU A 157 -18.20 -53.79 1.58
N LYS A 158 -18.20 -53.63 2.91
CA LYS A 158 -16.99 -53.76 3.72
C LYS A 158 -16.71 -55.23 4.03
N ASN A 159 -15.60 -55.74 3.51
CA ASN A 159 -15.13 -57.09 3.79
C ASN A 159 -14.11 -57.11 4.94
N GLU A 160 -14.36 -57.93 5.98
CA GLU A 160 -13.50 -58.07 7.16
C GLU A 160 -12.06 -58.47 6.82
N LEU A 161 -11.84 -59.22 5.72
CA LEU A 161 -10.50 -59.63 5.28
C LEU A 161 -9.63 -58.44 4.81
N LEU A 162 -10.25 -57.28 4.58
CA LEU A 162 -9.59 -56.06 4.12
C LEU A 162 -9.60 -54.94 5.17
N ILE A 163 -9.74 -55.29 6.46
CA ILE A 163 -9.86 -54.31 7.55
C ILE A 163 -8.72 -53.28 7.57
N ASN A 164 -7.48 -53.71 7.32
CA ASN A 164 -6.33 -52.80 7.25
C ASN A 164 -6.47 -51.75 6.14
N GLN A 165 -7.03 -52.12 4.99
CA GLN A 165 -7.29 -51.17 3.89
C GLN A 165 -8.45 -50.22 4.23
N ILE A 166 -9.43 -50.71 4.99
CA ILE A 166 -10.55 -49.89 5.47
C ILE A 166 -10.06 -48.84 6.47
N GLU A 167 -9.20 -49.24 7.40
CA GLU A 167 -8.57 -48.35 8.37
C GLU A 167 -7.66 -47.33 7.69
N GLU A 168 -6.84 -47.75 6.72
CA GLU A 168 -5.98 -46.82 5.97
C GLU A 168 -6.79 -45.78 5.17
N MET A 169 -7.87 -46.21 4.51
CA MET A 169 -8.80 -45.29 3.84
C MET A 169 -9.46 -44.30 4.80
N SER A 170 -9.80 -44.76 6.01
CA SER A 170 -10.41 -43.91 7.04
C SER A 170 -9.41 -42.91 7.62
N ALA A 171 -8.15 -43.33 7.83
CA ALA A 171 -7.07 -42.46 8.28
C ALA A 171 -6.78 -41.35 7.26
N ILE A 172 -6.66 -41.70 5.97
CA ILE A 172 -6.44 -40.70 4.90
C ILE A 172 -7.62 -39.71 4.85
N LYS A 173 -8.85 -40.19 5.02
CA LYS A 173 -10.04 -39.32 5.07
C LYS A 173 -9.99 -38.33 6.24
N GLU A 174 -9.56 -38.75 7.43
CA GLU A 174 -9.41 -37.84 8.56
C GLU A 174 -8.25 -36.85 8.37
N GLU A 175 -7.13 -37.28 7.82
CA GLU A 175 -6.02 -36.39 7.45
C GLU A 175 -6.47 -35.31 6.45
N LEU A 176 -7.32 -35.67 5.47
CA LEU A 176 -7.90 -34.74 4.50
C LEU A 176 -8.87 -33.70 5.09
N LYS A 177 -9.33 -33.87 6.34
CA LYS A 177 -10.09 -32.84 7.07
C LYS A 177 -9.21 -31.82 7.78
N GLY A 178 -7.92 -32.11 7.95
CA GLY A 178 -6.97 -31.22 8.60
C GLY A 178 -6.51 -30.05 7.73
N GLU A 179 -5.74 -29.16 8.32
CA GLU A 179 -5.03 -28.10 7.60
C GLU A 179 -3.78 -28.66 6.93
N PHE A 180 -3.49 -28.18 5.72
CA PHE A 180 -2.31 -28.59 4.95
C PHE A 180 -1.34 -27.41 4.85
N ALA A 181 -0.04 -27.71 5.03
CA ALA A 181 1.02 -26.71 4.93
C ALA A 181 1.20 -26.19 3.48
N SER A 182 0.92 -27.04 2.49
CA SER A 182 0.97 -26.70 1.08
C SER A 182 -0.15 -27.38 0.28
N TRP A 183 -0.41 -26.86 -0.91
CA TRP A 183 -1.37 -27.48 -1.83
C TRP A 183 -0.86 -28.83 -2.34
N GLU A 184 0.45 -28.95 -2.57
CA GLU A 184 1.12 -30.16 -3.03
C GLU A 184 0.90 -31.31 -2.05
N ASP A 185 0.92 -31.01 -0.75
CA ASP A 185 0.62 -31.98 0.31
C ASP A 185 -0.83 -32.44 0.21
N LYS A 186 -1.80 -31.50 0.08
CA LYS A 186 -3.23 -31.85 -0.07
C LYS A 186 -3.45 -32.67 -1.33
N TYR A 187 -2.88 -32.28 -2.47
CA TYR A 187 -3.01 -32.99 -3.74
C TYR A 187 -2.39 -34.38 -3.72
N SER A 188 -1.20 -34.51 -3.11
CA SER A 188 -0.53 -35.80 -2.89
C SER A 188 -1.40 -36.71 -2.03
N MET A 189 -2.03 -36.16 -0.99
CA MET A 189 -2.94 -36.89 -0.13
C MET A 189 -4.20 -37.34 -0.87
N VAL A 190 -4.82 -36.48 -1.69
CA VAL A 190 -5.96 -36.86 -2.55
C VAL A 190 -5.56 -37.95 -3.55
N SER A 191 -4.36 -37.87 -4.12
CA SER A 191 -3.83 -38.87 -5.05
C SER A 191 -3.48 -40.19 -4.35
N ARG A 192 -3.04 -40.14 -3.09
CA ARG A 192 -2.91 -41.33 -2.23
C ARG A 192 -4.28 -41.93 -1.94
N TYR A 193 -5.27 -41.11 -1.61
CA TYR A 193 -6.62 -41.57 -1.31
C TYR A 193 -7.26 -42.32 -2.50
N GLN A 194 -7.13 -41.77 -3.71
CA GLN A 194 -7.56 -42.44 -4.94
C GLN A 194 -6.83 -43.77 -5.15
N ARG A 195 -5.50 -43.81 -4.96
CA ARG A 195 -4.71 -45.03 -5.14
C ARG A 195 -5.12 -46.13 -4.16
N GLU A 196 -5.40 -45.78 -2.91
CA GLU A 196 -5.89 -46.74 -1.92
C GLU A 196 -7.31 -47.22 -2.22
N LEU A 197 -8.19 -46.35 -2.75
CA LEU A 197 -9.49 -46.77 -3.26
C LEU A 197 -9.35 -47.79 -4.41
N ASP A 198 -8.49 -47.50 -5.40
CA ASP A 198 -8.28 -48.38 -6.55
C ASP A 198 -7.71 -49.75 -6.11
N LYS A 199 -6.78 -49.75 -5.14
CA LYS A 199 -6.26 -50.98 -4.52
C LYS A 199 -7.36 -51.76 -3.81
N TYR A 200 -8.19 -51.09 -3.02
CA TYR A 200 -9.30 -51.71 -2.30
C TYR A 200 -10.31 -52.34 -3.25
N GLN A 201 -10.73 -51.62 -4.30
CA GLN A 201 -11.62 -52.13 -5.35
C GLN A 201 -11.03 -53.37 -6.03
N LYS A 202 -9.73 -53.35 -6.33
CA LYS A 202 -9.04 -54.50 -6.92
C LYS A 202 -9.00 -55.70 -5.97
N SER A 203 -8.73 -55.49 -4.68
CA SER A 203 -8.76 -56.54 -3.66
C SER A 203 -10.15 -57.16 -3.53
N ILE A 204 -11.20 -56.33 -3.45
CA ILE A 204 -12.58 -56.78 -3.37
C ILE A 204 -12.98 -57.59 -4.60
N LYS A 205 -12.65 -57.10 -5.80
CA LYS A 205 -12.92 -57.84 -7.04
C LYS A 205 -12.23 -59.19 -7.05
N ALA A 206 -11.00 -59.28 -6.51
CA ALA A 206 -10.28 -60.55 -6.40
C ALA A 206 -10.92 -61.51 -5.38
N ILE A 207 -11.47 -61.00 -4.26
CA ILE A 207 -12.24 -61.79 -3.30
C ILE A 207 -13.52 -62.31 -3.96
N TYR A 208 -14.27 -61.45 -4.66
CA TYR A 208 -15.47 -61.86 -5.39
C TYR A 208 -15.17 -62.82 -6.54
N LEU A 209 -14.02 -62.71 -7.21
CA LEU A 209 -13.59 -63.70 -8.20
C LEU A 209 -13.26 -65.05 -7.56
N LYS A 210 -12.62 -65.05 -6.38
CA LYS A 210 -12.34 -66.29 -5.63
C LYS A 210 -13.61 -66.92 -5.09
N LYS A 211 -14.50 -66.12 -4.49
CA LYS A 211 -15.82 -66.55 -4.04
C LYS A 211 -16.69 -66.98 -5.21
N GLY A 212 -16.67 -66.28 -6.34
CA GLY A 212 -17.39 -66.64 -7.56
C GLY A 212 -16.89 -67.92 -8.22
N ILE A 213 -15.61 -68.29 -8.04
CA ILE A 213 -15.10 -69.62 -8.39
C ILE A 213 -15.64 -70.70 -7.44
N GLU A 214 -15.99 -70.35 -6.20
CA GLU A 214 -16.66 -71.22 -5.21
C GLU A 214 -18.21 -71.20 -5.31
N GLU A 215 -18.81 -70.09 -5.76
CA GLU A 215 -20.26 -69.80 -5.88
C GLU A 215 -20.83 -70.10 -7.27
N ILE A 216 -20.04 -70.64 -8.21
CA ILE A 216 -20.60 -71.41 -9.35
C ILE A 216 -21.47 -72.59 -8.85
N ILE A 217 -21.50 -72.86 -7.54
CA ILE A 217 -22.42 -73.78 -6.87
C ILE A 217 -23.74 -73.16 -6.37
N ASP A 218 -23.94 -71.84 -6.21
CA ASP A 218 -25.29 -71.34 -5.90
C ASP A 218 -25.53 -69.84 -6.15
N GLY A 219 -26.54 -69.56 -6.98
CA GLY A 219 -27.54 -68.48 -6.83
C GLY A 219 -27.09 -67.01 -6.82
N VAL A 220 -27.27 -66.32 -7.94
CA VAL A 220 -27.21 -64.85 -8.05
C VAL A 220 -28.60 -64.25 -7.84
N GLU A 221 -28.75 -63.33 -6.87
CA GLU A 221 -29.89 -62.40 -6.78
C GLU A 221 -29.47 -60.97 -7.16
N GLU A 222 -30.35 -60.31 -7.92
CA GLU A 222 -30.19 -58.98 -8.51
C GLU A 222 -30.28 -57.88 -7.44
N GLN A 223 -29.37 -56.89 -7.51
CA GLN A 223 -29.46 -55.67 -6.71
C GLN A 223 -30.34 -54.63 -7.43
N ASP A 224 -31.34 -54.14 -6.70
CA ASP A 224 -32.22 -53.05 -7.12
C ASP A 224 -31.47 -51.72 -7.30
N ILE A 225 -31.70 -51.07 -8.44
CA ILE A 225 -31.21 -49.73 -8.74
C ILE A 225 -32.20 -48.71 -8.17
N GLU A 226 -31.79 -47.93 -7.16
CA GLU A 226 -32.61 -46.89 -6.55
C GLU A 226 -32.79 -45.70 -7.52
N ILE A 227 -34.00 -45.55 -8.07
CA ILE A 227 -34.34 -44.45 -9.00
C ILE A 227 -34.68 -43.19 -8.19
N ILE A 228 -33.67 -42.35 -7.94
CA ILE A 228 -33.87 -41.05 -7.27
C ILE A 228 -34.82 -40.14 -8.09
N SER A 229 -35.87 -39.65 -7.46
CA SER A 229 -36.88 -38.79 -8.09
C SER A 229 -36.30 -37.45 -8.54
N PRO A 230 -36.75 -36.86 -9.68
CA PRO A 230 -36.32 -35.52 -10.11
C PRO A 230 -36.54 -34.40 -9.09
N ILE A 231 -37.48 -34.58 -8.15
CA ILE A 231 -37.74 -33.63 -7.05
C ILE A 231 -36.65 -33.76 -5.97
N GLU A 232 -36.30 -34.99 -5.60
CA GLU A 232 -35.24 -35.27 -4.63
C GLU A 232 -33.89 -34.74 -5.12
N LYS A 233 -33.58 -34.89 -6.42
CA LYS A 233 -32.38 -34.30 -7.02
C LYS A 233 -32.30 -32.78 -6.85
N LEU A 234 -33.43 -32.07 -6.94
CA LEU A 234 -33.48 -30.62 -6.72
C LEU A 234 -33.28 -30.26 -5.25
N ILE A 235 -33.89 -31.03 -4.34
CA ILE A 235 -33.74 -30.83 -2.89
C ILE A 235 -32.28 -31.04 -2.47
N ILE A 236 -31.66 -32.14 -2.92
CA ILE A 236 -30.24 -32.44 -2.69
C ILE A 236 -29.39 -31.28 -3.22
N GLY A 237 -29.57 -30.88 -4.48
CA GLY A 237 -28.81 -29.78 -5.07
C GLY A 237 -29.00 -28.45 -4.33
N ILE A 238 -30.20 -28.14 -3.85
CA ILE A 238 -30.43 -26.94 -3.03
C ILE A 238 -29.63 -27.01 -1.72
N ASN A 239 -29.68 -28.14 -1.02
CA ASN A 239 -28.98 -28.29 0.26
C ASN A 239 -27.46 -28.25 0.08
N GLU A 240 -26.92 -28.89 -0.97
CA GLU A 240 -25.51 -28.78 -1.33
C GLU A 240 -25.07 -27.33 -1.54
N PHE A 241 -25.86 -26.51 -2.25
CA PHE A 241 -25.50 -25.10 -2.43
C PHE A 241 -25.65 -24.30 -1.13
N LYS A 242 -26.60 -24.61 -0.25
CA LYS A 242 -26.69 -23.96 1.07
C LYS A 242 -25.43 -24.21 1.89
N GLU A 243 -24.95 -25.45 1.94
CA GLU A 243 -23.71 -25.80 2.63
C GLU A 243 -22.50 -25.06 2.01
N LYS A 244 -22.45 -24.97 0.68
CA LYS A 244 -21.42 -24.19 -0.02
C LYS A 244 -21.49 -22.70 0.31
N ILE A 245 -22.69 -22.11 0.40
CA ILE A 245 -22.85 -20.71 0.80
C ILE A 245 -22.37 -20.50 2.23
N GLN A 246 -22.65 -21.43 3.15
CA GLN A 246 -22.25 -21.33 4.55
C GLN A 246 -20.73 -21.26 4.75
N LYS A 247 -19.93 -21.77 3.78
CA LYS A 247 -18.47 -21.58 3.76
C LYS A 247 -18.06 -20.10 3.57
N TYR A 248 -18.89 -19.31 2.89
CA TYR A 248 -18.62 -17.90 2.57
C TYR A 248 -19.49 -16.93 3.38
N ASP A 249 -20.64 -17.38 3.87
CA ASP A 249 -21.61 -16.61 4.65
C ASP A 249 -22.25 -17.48 5.73
N THR A 250 -21.63 -17.51 6.91
CA THR A 250 -22.06 -18.34 8.06
C THR A 250 -23.47 -18.02 8.55
N GLN A 251 -24.00 -16.84 8.22
CA GLN A 251 -25.34 -16.40 8.63
C GLN A 251 -26.44 -16.73 7.61
N TYR A 252 -26.10 -17.41 6.50
CA TYR A 252 -27.08 -17.73 5.45
C TYR A 252 -28.18 -18.69 5.94
N ASN A 253 -29.43 -18.21 5.92
CA ASN A 253 -30.59 -18.92 6.46
C ASN A 253 -31.84 -18.88 5.54
N LYS A 254 -31.68 -18.51 4.27
CA LYS A 254 -32.80 -18.46 3.34
C LYS A 254 -33.29 -19.87 2.97
N PHE A 255 -34.59 -20.00 2.75
CA PHE A 255 -35.26 -21.21 2.28
C PHE A 255 -35.09 -22.44 3.19
N ASN A 256 -35.14 -22.29 4.51
CA ASN A 256 -34.93 -23.40 5.45
C ASN A 256 -35.92 -24.59 5.30
N ASP A 257 -37.17 -24.33 4.90
CA ASP A 257 -38.16 -25.38 4.61
C ASP A 257 -38.49 -25.41 3.11
N ILE A 258 -37.92 -26.38 2.40
CA ILE A 258 -38.14 -26.64 0.97
C ILE A 258 -38.87 -27.97 0.71
N SER A 259 -39.11 -28.77 1.75
CA SER A 259 -39.69 -30.12 1.67
C SER A 259 -41.08 -30.13 1.03
N SER A 260 -41.83 -29.05 1.19
CA SER A 260 -43.21 -28.91 0.72
C SER A 260 -43.34 -28.22 -0.65
N PHE A 261 -42.23 -27.87 -1.30
CA PHE A 261 -42.27 -27.05 -2.51
C PHE A 261 -42.58 -27.88 -3.76
N SER A 262 -43.36 -27.31 -4.67
CA SER A 262 -43.57 -27.88 -6.00
C SER A 262 -42.28 -27.89 -6.81
N ARG A 263 -42.19 -28.76 -7.82
CA ARG A 263 -41.01 -28.86 -8.70
C ARG A 263 -40.59 -27.52 -9.31
N ASP A 264 -41.54 -26.71 -9.77
CA ASP A 264 -41.23 -25.42 -10.39
C ASP A 264 -40.73 -24.40 -9.37
N LYS A 265 -41.30 -24.40 -8.16
CA LYS A 265 -40.81 -23.59 -7.05
C LYS A 265 -39.40 -24.02 -6.61
N LEU A 266 -39.13 -25.32 -6.56
CA LEU A 266 -37.79 -25.86 -6.28
C LEU A 266 -36.78 -25.44 -7.35
N LYS A 267 -37.13 -25.44 -8.63
CA LYS A 267 -36.25 -24.91 -9.69
C LYS A 267 -35.95 -23.42 -9.49
N MET A 268 -36.96 -22.61 -9.19
CA MET A 268 -36.76 -21.18 -8.93
C MET A 268 -35.86 -20.94 -7.71
N VAL A 269 -36.08 -21.70 -6.63
CA VAL A 269 -35.23 -21.66 -5.43
C VAL A 269 -33.81 -22.09 -5.75
N PHE A 270 -33.63 -23.15 -6.53
CA PHE A 270 -32.31 -23.63 -6.95
C PHE A 270 -31.54 -22.57 -7.74
N GLU A 271 -32.18 -21.91 -8.71
CA GLU A 271 -31.54 -20.81 -9.45
C GLU A 271 -31.26 -19.59 -8.55
N SER A 272 -32.17 -19.24 -7.64
CA SER A 272 -31.93 -18.16 -6.66
C SER A 272 -30.76 -18.46 -5.74
N ILE A 273 -30.61 -19.71 -5.30
CA ILE A 273 -29.54 -20.16 -4.41
C ILE A 273 -28.19 -20.16 -5.15
N LYS A 274 -28.15 -20.55 -6.43
CA LYS A 274 -26.93 -20.39 -7.25
C LYS A 274 -26.50 -18.94 -7.37
N LEU A 275 -27.45 -18.02 -7.53
CA LEU A 275 -27.15 -16.58 -7.57
C LEU A 275 -26.65 -16.07 -6.22
N ASP A 276 -27.28 -16.48 -5.12
CA ASP A 276 -26.82 -16.15 -3.77
C ASP A 276 -25.42 -16.71 -3.51
N TYR A 277 -25.11 -17.92 -3.99
CA TYR A 277 -23.78 -18.52 -3.95
C TYR A 277 -22.73 -17.71 -4.69
N GLY A 278 -22.99 -17.33 -5.94
CA GLY A 278 -22.08 -16.48 -6.72
C GLY A 278 -21.79 -15.17 -6.00
N LYS A 279 -22.82 -14.51 -5.46
CA LYS A 279 -22.67 -13.26 -4.70
C LYS A 279 -21.88 -13.43 -3.40
N ALA A 280 -22.16 -14.49 -2.63
CA ALA A 280 -21.45 -14.76 -1.39
C ALA A 280 -19.96 -15.01 -1.65
N LYS A 281 -19.65 -15.81 -2.68
CA LYS A 281 -18.28 -16.07 -3.12
C LYS A 281 -17.58 -14.80 -3.59
N GLU A 282 -18.22 -13.98 -4.42
CA GLU A 282 -17.68 -12.70 -4.89
C GLU A 282 -17.34 -11.76 -3.72
N ILE A 283 -18.29 -11.56 -2.79
CA ILE A 283 -18.09 -10.72 -1.60
C ILE A 283 -16.93 -11.24 -0.75
N PHE A 284 -16.84 -12.55 -0.56
CA PHE A 284 -15.77 -13.17 0.22
C PHE A 284 -14.39 -12.94 -0.41
N ILE A 285 -14.25 -13.16 -1.73
CA ILE A 285 -12.99 -12.95 -2.45
C ILE A 285 -12.58 -11.47 -2.37
N TRP A 286 -13.50 -10.54 -2.63
CA TRP A 286 -13.20 -9.11 -2.51
C TRP A 286 -12.81 -8.70 -1.10
N SER A 287 -13.51 -9.22 -0.08
CA SER A 287 -13.18 -8.94 1.32
C SER A 287 -11.76 -9.41 1.66
N ASN A 288 -11.33 -10.56 1.15
CA ASN A 288 -9.96 -11.06 1.34
C ASN A 288 -8.92 -10.18 0.62
N ILE A 289 -9.21 -9.75 -0.61
CA ILE A 289 -8.34 -8.81 -1.34
C ILE A 289 -8.20 -7.50 -0.55
N TYR A 290 -9.31 -6.94 -0.06
CA TYR A 290 -9.28 -5.72 0.75
C TYR A 290 -8.54 -5.91 2.07
N ARG A 291 -8.64 -7.09 2.69
CA ARG A 291 -7.92 -7.39 3.93
C ARG A 291 -6.41 -7.51 3.69
N GLU A 292 -5.99 -8.14 2.60
CA GLU A 292 -4.57 -8.20 2.18
C GLU A 292 -4.02 -6.78 1.91
N ASP A 293 -4.80 -5.93 1.24
CA ASP A 293 -4.46 -4.52 1.01
C ASP A 293 -4.36 -3.73 2.32
N LEU A 294 -5.31 -3.92 3.25
CA LEU A 294 -5.30 -3.29 4.58
C LEU A 294 -4.14 -3.76 5.46
N GLU A 295 -3.68 -5.00 5.30
CA GLU A 295 -2.47 -5.50 5.98
C GLU A 295 -1.25 -4.69 5.55
N LYS A 296 -1.03 -4.55 4.24
CA LYS A 296 0.06 -3.74 3.68
C LYS A 296 0.00 -2.30 4.20
N LEU A 297 -1.21 -1.75 4.33
CA LEU A 297 -1.42 -0.39 4.83
C LEU A 297 -1.07 -0.19 6.30
N SER A 298 -1.30 -1.21 7.12
CA SER A 298 -1.04 -1.11 8.55
C SER A 298 0.44 -0.90 8.89
N HIS A 299 1.35 -1.21 7.95
CA HIS A 299 2.79 -0.94 8.09
C HIS A 299 3.20 0.51 7.84
N LEU A 300 2.29 1.37 7.39
CA LEU A 300 2.58 2.79 7.20
C LEU A 300 2.55 3.56 8.51
N GLU A 301 3.39 4.60 8.58
CA GLU A 301 3.34 5.61 9.63
C GLU A 301 2.09 6.49 9.46
N LEU A 302 0.98 6.01 10.04
CA LEU A 302 -0.32 6.67 10.04
C LEU A 302 -0.70 7.09 11.47
N ASN A 303 -1.63 8.01 11.59
CA ASN A 303 -2.17 8.39 12.91
C ASN A 303 -2.94 7.22 13.56
N ASP A 304 -3.06 7.27 14.88
CA ASP A 304 -3.72 6.20 15.66
C ASP A 304 -5.18 5.97 15.26
N GLU A 305 -5.90 7.01 14.84
CA GLU A 305 -7.30 6.92 14.43
C GLU A 305 -7.47 6.06 13.18
N VAL A 306 -6.65 6.31 12.15
CA VAL A 306 -6.65 5.55 10.91
C VAL A 306 -6.18 4.10 11.16
N GLN A 307 -5.14 3.91 11.97
CA GLN A 307 -4.64 2.58 12.33
C GLN A 307 -5.70 1.73 13.06
N ASN A 308 -6.45 2.34 13.97
CA ASN A 308 -7.55 1.67 14.66
C ASN A 308 -8.67 1.27 13.69
N ARG A 309 -9.02 2.14 12.73
CA ARG A 309 -10.02 1.84 11.70
C ARG A 309 -9.57 0.72 10.76
N ILE A 310 -8.30 0.69 10.35
CA ILE A 310 -7.71 -0.41 9.57
C ILE A 310 -7.88 -1.73 10.34
N THR A 311 -7.51 -1.74 11.62
CA THR A 311 -7.62 -2.92 12.48
C THR A 311 -9.05 -3.41 12.63
N LEU A 312 -10.01 -2.49 12.81
CA LEU A 312 -11.44 -2.82 12.89
C LEU A 312 -11.95 -3.45 11.59
N LEU A 313 -11.64 -2.85 10.43
CA LEU A 313 -12.06 -3.37 9.12
C LEU A 313 -11.45 -4.74 8.82
N LYS A 314 -10.16 -4.95 9.14
CA LYS A 314 -9.49 -6.25 8.92
C LYS A 314 -10.19 -7.39 9.67
N ASN A 315 -10.72 -7.11 10.86
CA ASN A 315 -11.37 -8.10 11.72
C ASN A 315 -12.85 -8.34 11.38
N GLN A 316 -13.42 -7.64 10.39
CA GLN A 316 -14.77 -7.93 9.93
C GLN A 316 -14.81 -9.17 9.03
N ASP A 317 -15.90 -9.92 9.10
CA ASP A 317 -16.16 -11.07 8.23
C ASP A 317 -16.24 -10.64 6.75
N LYS A 318 -16.87 -9.49 6.50
CA LYS A 318 -17.09 -8.91 5.16
C LYS A 318 -16.66 -7.45 5.17
N ILE A 319 -15.95 -7.03 4.13
CA ILE A 319 -15.50 -5.66 3.93
C ILE A 319 -16.17 -5.15 2.65
N SER A 320 -16.98 -4.11 2.75
CA SER A 320 -17.58 -3.51 1.56
C SER A 320 -16.58 -2.67 0.78
N LYS A 321 -16.84 -2.53 -0.53
CA LYS A 321 -16.04 -1.67 -1.41
C LYS A 321 -16.00 -0.22 -0.93
N ASP A 322 -17.11 0.29 -0.40
CA ASP A 322 -17.22 1.68 0.05
C ASP A 322 -16.45 1.92 1.36
N GLU A 323 -16.48 0.96 2.29
CA GLU A 323 -15.67 1.01 3.52
C GLU A 323 -14.17 1.00 3.19
N PHE A 324 -13.74 0.08 2.31
CA PHE A 324 -12.35 0.03 1.86
C PHE A 324 -11.95 1.32 1.13
N LYS A 325 -12.81 1.82 0.23
CA LYS A 325 -12.53 3.04 -0.51
C LYS A 325 -12.39 4.25 0.41
N SER A 326 -13.26 4.38 1.40
CA SER A 326 -13.22 5.51 2.34
C SER A 326 -11.89 5.58 3.09
N ILE A 327 -11.34 4.45 3.54
CA ILE A 327 -10.07 4.44 4.26
C ILE A 327 -8.87 4.57 3.31
N ALA A 328 -8.95 3.98 2.12
CA ALA A 328 -7.92 4.14 1.09
C ALA A 328 -7.78 5.60 0.65
N ASP A 329 -8.90 6.30 0.40
CA ASP A 329 -8.92 7.71 0.02
C ASP A 329 -8.32 8.60 1.11
N GLU A 330 -8.60 8.32 2.39
CA GLU A 330 -8.02 9.05 3.53
C GLU A 330 -6.51 8.83 3.64
N ILE A 331 -6.04 7.59 3.49
CA ILE A 331 -4.60 7.29 3.50
C ILE A 331 -3.89 7.93 2.31
N ASN A 332 -4.50 7.91 1.11
CA ASN A 332 -3.99 8.61 -0.06
C ASN A 332 -3.79 10.10 0.24
N GLN A 333 -4.76 10.76 0.88
CA GLN A 333 -4.63 12.18 1.25
C GLN A 333 -3.50 12.42 2.24
N ILE A 334 -3.29 11.53 3.21
CA ILE A 334 -2.17 11.63 4.17
C ILE A 334 -0.83 11.49 3.45
N ILE A 335 -0.69 10.52 2.55
CA ILE A 335 0.54 10.27 1.78
C ILE A 335 0.85 11.48 0.88
N ILE A 336 -0.15 11.96 0.14
CA ILE A 336 -0.01 13.13 -0.75
C ILE A 336 0.44 14.35 0.07
N ALA A 337 -0.21 14.63 1.20
CA ALA A 337 0.16 15.76 2.05
C ALA A 337 1.57 15.64 2.63
N LYS A 338 2.03 14.42 2.96
CA LYS A 338 3.41 14.18 3.44
C LYS A 338 4.44 14.47 2.32
N GLN A 339 4.17 13.99 1.11
CA GLN A 339 5.06 14.21 -0.04
C GLN A 339 5.08 15.68 -0.50
N GLU A 340 3.93 16.35 -0.57
CA GLU A 340 3.86 17.81 -0.87
C GLU A 340 4.69 18.62 0.12
N ARG A 341 4.63 18.24 1.40
CA ARG A 341 5.40 18.89 2.46
C ARG A 341 6.90 18.65 2.34
N GLU A 342 7.32 17.43 2.02
CA GLU A 342 8.73 17.09 1.81
C GLU A 342 9.33 17.92 0.66
N ILE A 343 8.64 17.99 -0.48
CA ILE A 343 9.05 18.79 -1.65
C ILE A 343 9.12 20.29 -1.32
N LEU A 344 8.13 20.79 -0.58
CA LEU A 344 8.10 22.17 -0.10
C LEU A 344 9.34 22.49 0.75
N ILE A 345 9.70 21.59 1.66
CA ILE A 345 10.85 21.75 2.56
C ILE A 345 12.16 21.69 1.80
N GLU A 346 12.34 20.75 0.86
CA GLU A 346 13.52 20.69 0.00
C GLU A 346 13.67 21.96 -0.84
N THR A 347 12.58 22.43 -1.46
CA THR A 347 12.59 23.64 -2.29
C THR A 347 12.89 24.88 -1.45
N LEU A 348 12.33 24.95 -0.23
CA LEU A 348 12.60 26.03 0.72
C LEU A 348 14.07 26.02 1.13
N ARG A 349 14.63 24.86 1.47
CA ARG A 349 16.03 24.68 1.84
C ARG A 349 16.96 25.17 0.74
N ASP A 350 16.75 24.71 -0.49
CA ASP A 350 17.62 25.05 -1.62
C ASP A 350 17.60 26.55 -1.93
N ASN A 351 16.42 27.19 -1.83
CA ASN A 351 16.30 28.64 -2.02
C ASN A 351 16.95 29.42 -0.86
N LEU A 352 16.77 29.01 0.39
CA LEU A 352 17.40 29.63 1.55
C LEU A 352 18.93 29.55 1.48
N ASN A 353 19.48 28.38 1.14
CA ASN A 353 20.91 28.17 0.93
C ASN A 353 21.45 29.07 -0.19
N SER A 354 20.72 29.21 -1.31
CA SER A 354 21.11 30.10 -2.40
C SER A 354 21.15 31.58 -2.02
N MET A 355 20.46 31.95 -0.94
CA MET A 355 20.39 33.32 -0.41
C MET A 355 21.36 33.57 0.75
N GLY A 356 22.17 32.57 1.13
CA GLY A 356 23.16 32.67 2.21
C GLY A 356 22.64 32.31 3.61
N TYR A 357 21.40 31.84 3.72
CA TYR A 357 20.86 31.34 4.99
C TYR A 357 21.21 29.85 5.14
N SER A 358 21.74 29.46 6.31
CA SER A 358 22.06 28.06 6.59
C SER A 358 21.40 27.59 7.87
N VAL A 359 21.06 26.30 7.91
CA VAL A 359 20.44 25.65 9.05
C VAL A 359 21.55 24.95 9.84
N VAL A 360 21.79 25.34 11.08
CA VAL A 360 22.68 24.57 11.98
C VAL A 360 22.03 23.23 12.29
N ASN A 361 22.76 22.11 12.23
CA ASN A 361 22.19 20.76 12.38
C ASN A 361 21.03 20.50 11.39
N GLU A 362 21.34 20.53 10.10
CA GLU A 362 20.35 20.45 9.00
C GLU A 362 19.34 19.31 9.16
N GLU A 363 19.78 18.08 9.43
CA GLU A 363 18.88 16.91 9.54
C GLU A 363 17.85 17.04 10.67
N GLU A 364 18.28 17.50 11.85
CA GLU A 364 17.40 17.66 13.01
C GLU A 364 16.37 18.78 12.77
N ASN A 365 16.80 19.88 12.17
CA ASN A 365 15.94 21.04 11.93
C ASN A 365 14.99 20.82 10.73
N ILE A 366 15.39 20.05 9.72
CA ILE A 366 14.47 19.61 8.65
C ILE A 366 13.35 18.76 9.26
N THR A 367 13.69 17.81 10.14
CA THR A 367 12.69 16.99 10.85
C THR A 367 11.75 17.85 11.69
N LYS A 368 12.26 18.89 12.36
CA LYS A 368 11.43 19.86 13.10
C LYS A 368 10.48 20.63 12.18
N LEU A 369 10.94 21.08 11.01
CA LEU A 369 10.09 21.72 10.01
C LEU A 369 9.02 20.78 9.46
N GLU A 370 9.35 19.50 9.24
CA GLU A 370 8.42 18.43 8.85
C GLU A 370 7.35 18.16 9.92
N ASN A 371 7.67 18.38 11.19
CA ASN A 371 6.72 18.24 12.30
C ASN A 371 5.94 19.54 12.58
N GLY A 372 6.29 20.65 11.93
CA GLY A 372 5.65 21.95 12.10
C GLY A 372 6.12 22.69 13.35
N GLU A 373 7.31 22.32 13.83
CA GLU A 373 7.99 22.98 14.92
C GLU A 373 8.73 24.23 14.42
N ILE A 374 9.17 25.04 15.38
CA ILE A 374 9.92 26.25 15.11
C ILE A 374 11.39 25.88 14.93
N VAL A 375 12.02 26.38 13.87
CA VAL A 375 13.46 26.31 13.66
C VAL A 375 14.06 27.71 13.56
N TYR A 376 15.35 27.79 13.86
CA TYR A 376 16.13 29.02 13.77
C TYR A 376 17.20 28.86 12.69
N LEU A 377 17.12 29.71 11.67
CA LEU A 377 18.12 29.81 10.61
C LEU A 377 19.18 30.83 11.03
N ASP A 378 20.44 30.49 10.83
CA ASP A 378 21.53 31.43 11.04
C ASP A 378 21.60 32.41 9.85
N THR A 379 21.99 33.65 10.14
CA THR A 379 22.18 34.71 9.15
C THR A 379 23.66 35.05 9.01
N ASP A 380 24.03 35.87 8.02
CA ASP A 380 25.39 36.42 7.88
C ASP A 380 25.84 37.24 9.11
N GLU A 381 24.91 37.64 9.97
CA GLU A 381 25.17 38.41 11.18
C GLU A 381 24.97 37.52 12.41
N ASP A 382 26.04 37.31 13.18
CA ASP A 382 26.06 36.45 14.38
C ASP A 382 24.97 36.82 15.42
N ASP A 383 24.56 38.09 15.46
CA ASP A 383 23.59 38.62 16.43
C ASP A 383 22.12 38.33 16.04
N TYR A 384 21.85 37.82 14.83
CA TYR A 384 20.49 37.65 14.33
C TYR A 384 20.23 36.27 13.77
N LYS A 385 19.00 35.79 14.01
CA LYS A 385 18.47 34.54 13.46
C LYS A 385 17.12 34.77 12.83
N ILE A 386 16.74 33.88 11.92
CA ILE A 386 15.38 33.84 11.38
C ILE A 386 14.63 32.70 12.06
N MET A 387 13.62 33.04 12.83
CA MET A 387 12.65 32.09 13.32
C MET A 387 11.71 31.71 12.17
N LEU A 388 11.58 30.43 11.89
CA LEU A 388 10.77 29.90 10.79
C LEU A 388 9.87 28.78 11.33
N LYS A 389 8.59 28.82 10.94
CA LYS A 389 7.63 27.74 11.17
C LYS A 389 6.82 27.53 9.89
N LEU A 390 6.76 26.28 9.45
CA LEU A 390 5.98 25.88 8.29
C LEU A 390 4.66 25.25 8.73
N ASN A 391 3.55 25.84 8.30
CA ASN A 391 2.22 25.24 8.38
C ASN A 391 1.80 24.75 6.99
N LYS A 392 0.68 24.03 6.90
CA LYS A 392 0.19 23.39 5.66
C LYS A 392 0.29 24.30 4.41
N ASN A 393 -0.21 25.54 4.50
CA ASN A 393 -0.20 26.50 3.37
C ASN A 393 0.41 27.86 3.73
N SER A 394 1.02 28.00 4.90
CA SER A 394 1.54 29.28 5.35
C SER A 394 2.90 29.13 6.02
N MET A 395 3.74 30.13 5.78
CA MET A 395 5.06 30.22 6.36
C MET A 395 5.07 31.39 7.34
N ILE A 396 5.30 31.09 8.61
CA ILE A 396 5.49 32.10 9.63
C ILE A 396 6.98 32.33 9.77
N THR A 397 7.41 33.56 9.58
CA THR A 397 8.81 33.95 9.76
C THR A 397 8.93 35.21 10.60
N ARG A 398 10.02 35.30 11.37
CA ARG A 398 10.36 36.47 12.18
C ARG A 398 11.87 36.59 12.31
N VAL A 399 12.39 37.81 12.15
CA VAL A 399 13.77 38.12 12.57
C VAL A 399 13.81 38.22 14.08
N VAL A 400 14.73 37.49 14.68
CA VAL A 400 14.97 37.52 16.12
C VAL A 400 16.41 37.91 16.37
N ARG A 401 16.62 38.73 17.40
CA ARG A 401 17.96 39.09 17.85
C ARG A 401 18.37 38.18 18.99
N VAL A 402 19.56 37.63 18.90
CA VAL A 402 20.14 36.76 19.92
C VAL A 402 21.05 37.61 20.80
N VAL A 403 20.81 37.58 22.11
CA VAL A 403 21.59 38.31 23.11
C VAL A 403 22.15 37.34 24.15
N ALA A 404 23.27 37.70 24.75
CA ALA A 404 23.98 36.80 25.66
C ALA A 404 23.38 36.80 27.08
N THR A 405 22.66 37.86 27.46
CA THR A 405 22.08 38.01 28.81
C THR A 405 20.72 38.70 28.78
N GLN A 406 19.93 38.51 29.85
CA GLN A 406 18.68 39.24 30.05
C GLN A 406 18.92 40.75 30.24
N GLU A 407 20.05 41.14 30.82
CA GLU A 407 20.41 42.55 31.01
C GLU A 407 20.65 43.30 29.69
N GLU A 408 21.22 42.62 28.68
CA GLU A 408 21.37 43.15 27.32
C GLU A 408 20.02 43.33 26.61
N LYS A 409 19.06 42.42 26.88
CA LYS A 409 17.68 42.53 26.38
C LYS A 409 16.95 43.72 26.98
N ASP A 410 17.16 44.00 28.25
CA ASP A 410 16.42 45.03 28.97
C ASP A 410 17.00 46.44 28.72
N ASN A 411 18.26 46.55 28.26
CA ASN A 411 18.98 47.81 28.06
C ASN A 411 19.35 48.10 26.59
N VAL A 412 18.44 47.85 25.64
CA VAL A 412 18.69 48.13 24.22
C VAL A 412 18.67 49.64 23.93
N ASN A 413 19.82 50.18 23.55
CA ASN A 413 19.98 51.60 23.21
C ASN A 413 19.40 51.97 21.83
N SER A 414 19.25 53.27 21.57
CA SER A 414 18.66 53.80 20.33
C SER A 414 19.45 53.44 19.06
N TYR A 415 20.78 53.45 19.14
CA TYR A 415 21.65 53.03 18.02
C TYR A 415 21.39 51.58 17.62
N GLN A 416 21.24 50.73 18.61
CA GLN A 416 21.00 49.32 18.41
C GLN A 416 19.60 49.05 17.88
N ARG A 417 18.57 49.79 18.33
CA ARG A 417 17.23 49.74 17.73
C ARG A 417 17.26 50.07 16.25
N GLU A 418 18.02 51.09 15.84
CA GLU A 418 18.17 51.43 14.42
C GLU A 418 18.85 50.31 13.62
N LYS A 419 19.87 49.65 14.19
CA LYS A 419 20.50 48.46 13.60
C LYS A 419 19.50 47.30 13.47
N ASP A 420 18.69 47.06 14.50
CA ASP A 420 17.65 46.02 14.54
C ASP A 420 16.59 46.29 13.44
N ILE A 421 16.16 47.54 13.25
CA ILE A 421 15.25 47.96 12.16
C ILE A 421 15.87 47.69 10.78
N GLN A 422 17.14 48.02 10.59
CA GLN A 422 17.83 47.78 9.32
C GLN A 422 17.95 46.29 9.00
N ALA A 423 18.29 45.46 9.99
CA ALA A 423 18.31 44.00 9.86
C ALA A 423 16.91 43.45 9.50
N GLY A 424 15.86 43.96 10.15
CA GLY A 424 14.47 43.66 9.82
C GLY A 424 14.10 44.00 8.37
N LYS A 425 14.50 45.19 7.88
CA LYS A 425 14.24 45.62 6.49
C LYS A 425 14.99 44.78 5.46
N LYS A 426 16.23 44.38 5.77
CA LYS A 426 17.02 43.46 4.94
C LYS A 426 16.31 42.11 4.84
N TRP A 427 15.81 41.57 5.95
CA TRP A 427 15.02 40.33 5.92
C TRP A 427 13.71 40.50 5.15
N CYS A 428 12.95 41.57 5.33
CA CYS A 428 11.72 41.78 4.57
C CYS A 428 11.98 41.76 3.05
N SER A 429 13.08 42.37 2.61
CA SER A 429 13.52 42.32 1.22
C SER A 429 13.95 40.92 0.77
N SER A 430 14.64 40.16 1.64
CA SER A 430 14.98 38.76 1.38
C SER A 430 13.73 37.88 1.32
N TYR A 431 12.77 38.08 2.22
CA TYR A 431 11.50 37.37 2.25
C TYR A 431 10.71 37.61 0.96
N ASP A 432 10.63 38.86 0.48
CA ASP A 432 10.00 39.17 -0.81
C ASP A 432 10.69 38.46 -1.98
N LYS A 433 12.02 38.29 -1.94
CA LYS A 433 12.74 37.50 -2.95
C LYS A 433 12.43 36.01 -2.81
N LEU A 434 12.40 35.50 -1.58
CA LEU A 434 12.11 34.10 -1.29
C LEU A 434 10.69 33.72 -1.73
N THR A 435 9.68 34.53 -1.40
CA THR A 435 8.30 34.30 -1.85
C THR A 435 8.22 34.29 -3.37
N ASN A 436 8.83 35.26 -4.04
CA ASN A 436 8.90 35.28 -5.51
C ASN A 436 9.58 34.03 -6.08
N LEU A 437 10.69 33.58 -5.50
CA LEU A 437 11.37 32.35 -5.92
C LEU A 437 10.47 31.13 -5.72
N LEU A 438 9.77 31.03 -4.60
CA LEU A 438 8.84 29.93 -4.32
C LEU A 438 7.67 29.94 -5.31
N THR A 439 7.08 31.11 -5.59
CA THR A 439 6.02 31.26 -6.60
C THR A 439 6.49 30.86 -8.00
N VAL A 440 7.71 31.23 -8.40
CA VAL A 440 8.29 30.79 -9.68
C VAL A 440 8.48 29.27 -9.73
N ASN A 441 8.73 28.63 -8.59
CA ASN A 441 8.79 27.16 -8.48
C ASN A 441 7.40 26.52 -8.25
N GLY A 442 6.30 27.26 -8.45
CA GLY A 442 4.94 26.74 -8.33
C GLY A 442 4.40 26.60 -6.90
N ILE A 443 5.10 27.17 -5.92
CA ILE A 443 4.70 27.18 -4.50
C ILE A 443 4.13 28.55 -4.17
N GLU A 444 2.81 28.61 -3.95
CA GLU A 444 2.15 29.80 -3.41
C GLU A 444 2.13 29.74 -1.88
N ILE A 445 2.66 30.78 -1.23
CA ILE A 445 2.62 30.92 0.23
C ILE A 445 1.63 32.02 0.57
N ASP A 446 0.61 31.67 1.36
CA ASP A 446 -0.33 32.66 1.88
C ASP A 446 0.37 33.56 2.90
N THR A 447 0.48 34.85 2.57
CA THR A 447 0.95 35.87 3.51
C THR A 447 -0.24 36.38 4.30
N THR A 448 -0.51 35.77 5.46
CA THR A 448 -1.71 36.06 6.26
C THR A 448 -1.61 37.40 7.02
N LEU A 449 -0.40 37.77 7.46
CA LEU A 449 -0.12 38.99 8.22
C LEU A 449 1.35 39.39 8.06
N ARG A 450 1.61 40.65 7.70
CA ARG A 450 2.95 41.24 7.64
C ARG A 450 3.02 42.45 8.57
N ILE A 451 4.00 42.44 9.48
CA ILE A 451 4.30 43.54 10.39
C ILE A 451 5.70 44.02 10.02
N GLU A 452 5.83 45.30 9.68
CA GLU A 452 7.12 45.89 9.33
C GLU A 452 7.92 46.21 10.60
N PRO A 453 9.26 46.18 10.55
CA PRO A 453 10.12 46.45 11.71
C PRO A 453 10.05 47.88 12.24
N GLN A 454 9.33 48.77 11.54
CA GLN A 454 9.03 50.14 12.00
C GLN A 454 7.73 50.22 12.83
N ASP A 455 6.90 49.19 12.76
CA ASP A 455 5.61 49.12 13.45
C ASP A 455 5.70 48.28 14.75
N ASP A 456 6.66 47.36 14.85
CA ASP A 456 6.92 46.54 16.04
C ASP A 456 8.43 46.25 16.22
N ASP A 457 8.89 46.27 17.48
CA ASP A 457 10.30 46.02 17.82
C ASP A 457 10.68 44.54 17.58
N LEU A 458 11.95 44.25 17.27
CA LEU A 458 12.41 42.87 17.08
C LEU A 458 12.28 42.05 18.36
N THR A 459 12.02 40.75 18.21
CA THR A 459 11.99 39.82 19.35
C THR A 459 13.41 39.45 19.78
N TYR A 460 13.70 39.55 21.09
CA TYR A 460 15.00 39.21 21.68
C TYR A 460 14.97 37.84 22.37
N ILE A 461 15.91 36.97 21.99
CA ILE A 461 16.11 35.62 22.53
C ILE A 461 17.44 35.60 23.29
N VAL A 462 17.42 35.07 24.52
CA VAL A 462 18.64 34.91 25.32
C VAL A 462 19.26 33.55 25.01
N ASP A 463 20.54 33.54 24.62
CA ASP A 463 21.32 32.32 24.39
C ASP A 463 22.62 32.36 25.19
N ASP A 464 22.62 31.65 26.33
CA ASP A 464 23.74 31.59 27.27
C ASP A 464 25.01 31.00 26.63
N SER A 465 24.90 30.29 25.50
CA SER A 465 26.06 29.73 24.78
C SER A 465 26.95 30.80 24.15
N LEU A 466 26.42 32.01 23.92
CA LEU A 466 27.17 33.16 23.40
C LEU A 466 28.16 33.74 24.42
N VAL A 467 27.88 33.57 25.73
CA VAL A 467 28.78 33.99 26.83
C VAL A 467 30.12 33.23 26.79
N VAL A 468 30.12 32.01 26.26
CA VAL A 468 31.33 31.18 26.13
C VAL A 468 32.17 31.61 24.92
N LYS A 469 31.53 32.08 23.84
CA LYS A 469 32.22 32.60 22.64
C LYS A 469 32.83 33.99 22.89
N SER A 470 32.14 34.87 23.61
CA SER A 470 32.64 36.22 23.94
C SER A 470 33.88 36.18 24.85
N LYS A 471 33.90 35.30 25.87
CA LYS A 471 35.07 35.06 26.73
C LYS A 471 36.29 34.50 25.98
N LYS A 472 36.09 33.73 24.90
CA LYS A 472 37.20 33.25 24.05
C LYS A 472 37.74 34.33 23.11
N LYS A 473 36.89 35.26 22.65
CA LYS A 473 37.28 36.38 21.78
C LYS A 473 38.07 37.44 22.57
N SER A 474 37.61 37.79 23.78
CA SER A 474 38.34 38.71 24.67
C SER A 474 39.69 38.15 25.11
N ALA A 475 39.78 36.85 25.44
CA ALA A 475 41.05 36.20 25.78
C ALA A 475 42.06 36.14 24.61
N LYS A 476 41.58 36.25 23.36
CA LYS A 476 42.44 36.29 22.16
C LYS A 476 42.90 37.72 21.86
N GLU A 477 42.05 38.71 22.07
CA GLU A 477 42.40 40.14 21.94
C GLU A 477 43.31 40.64 23.07
N ASP A 478 43.11 40.19 24.30
CA ASP A 478 44.02 40.47 25.42
C ASP A 478 45.39 39.80 25.22
N ARG A 479 45.43 38.63 24.57
CA ARG A 479 46.71 38.01 24.17
C ARG A 479 47.43 38.80 23.09
N VAL A 480 46.73 39.41 22.13
CA VAL A 480 47.37 40.22 21.08
C VAL A 480 47.90 41.54 21.64
N ARG A 481 47.20 42.18 22.60
CA ARG A 481 47.72 43.38 23.28
C ARG A 481 48.94 43.12 24.15
N TYR A 482 49.07 41.95 24.76
CA TYR A 482 50.25 41.56 25.55
C TYR A 482 51.51 41.25 24.71
N PHE A 483 51.42 41.21 23.37
CA PHE A 483 52.57 41.00 22.48
C PHE A 483 53.02 42.28 21.75
N ASP A 484 52.31 43.40 21.91
CA ASP A 484 52.65 44.71 21.32
C ASP A 484 53.11 45.76 22.37
N GLU A 485 53.25 45.37 23.65
CA GLU A 485 54.03 46.06 24.69
C GLU A 485 55.32 45.27 24.98
#